data_AF-W9JFE2-F1
#
_entry.id   AF-W9JFE2-F1
#
_cell.length_a   1.000
_cell.length_b   1.000
_cell.length_c   1.000
_cell.angle_alpha   90.00
_cell.angle_beta   90.00
_cell.angle_gamma   90.00
#
_symmetry.space_group_name_H-M   'P 1'
#
loop_
_entity.id
_entity.type
_entity.pdbx_description
1 polymer ?
#
loop_
_entity_poly.entity_id
_entity_poly.type
_entity_poly.pdbx_seq_one_letter_code
_entity_poly.pdbx_strand_id
1 'polypeptide(L)'
;MEDLFSQDQRKIYPLKRLEDGDRFPRGGVFVLHGESDTVVPIGGSKMLRDKIQNLDPKLDLRLVIREGEHGSDNKADIKDDWLAEAFQGMTKAWIA
;
A
#
# COMPACT_ATOMS: atom_id res chain seq x y z
N MET A 1 -22.80 25.97 0.10
CA MET A 1 -22.51 24.80 -0.73
C MET A 1 -22.27 23.67 0.24
N GLU A 2 -23.27 22.82 0.44
CA GLU A 2 -23.16 21.66 1.33
C GLU A 2 -22.12 20.69 0.76
N ASP A 3 -21.31 20.12 1.66
CA ASP A 3 -20.26 19.16 1.33
C ASP A 3 -20.92 17.82 0.95
N LEU A 4 -21.29 17.70 -0.33
CA LEU A 4 -22.03 16.56 -0.90
C LEU A 4 -21.29 15.22 -0.79
N PHE A 5 -20.03 15.22 -0.35
CA PHE A 5 -19.23 14.03 -0.06
C PHE A 5 -18.60 14.10 1.33
N SER A 6 -19.40 14.30 2.39
CA SER A 6 -18.92 14.20 3.78
C SER A 6 -18.59 12.75 4.19
N GLN A 7 -17.78 12.04 3.39
CA GLN A 7 -16.99 10.94 3.90
C GLN A 7 -15.92 11.61 4.77
N ASP A 8 -15.97 11.37 6.08
CA ASP A 8 -14.93 11.84 7.02
C ASP A 8 -13.57 11.56 6.40
N GLN A 9 -12.92 12.60 5.88
CA GLN A 9 -11.73 12.48 5.05
C GLN A 9 -10.64 11.67 5.77
N ARG A 10 -10.64 11.71 7.11
CA ARG A 10 -9.73 10.93 7.94
C ARG A 10 -9.88 9.41 7.76
N LYS A 11 -11.08 8.91 7.46
CA LYS A 11 -11.34 7.48 7.24
C LYS A 11 -10.82 6.94 5.92
N ILE A 12 -10.64 7.80 4.92
CA ILE A 12 -10.20 7.39 3.58
C ILE A 12 -8.69 7.54 3.36
N TYR A 13 -7.99 8.33 4.20
CA TYR A 13 -6.53 8.52 4.09
C TYR A 13 -5.77 7.64 5.10
N PRO A 14 -5.07 6.58 4.65
CA PRO A 14 -4.37 5.65 5.56
C PRO A 14 -3.37 6.33 6.50
N LEU A 15 -2.68 7.38 6.04
CA LEU A 15 -1.75 8.15 6.86
C LEU A 15 -2.45 8.80 8.07
N LYS A 16 -3.67 9.31 7.90
CA LYS A 16 -4.47 9.90 8.98
C LYS A 16 -4.96 8.85 9.95
N ARG A 17 -5.39 7.70 9.44
CA ARG A 17 -5.77 6.55 10.29
C ARG A 17 -4.62 6.06 11.17
N LEU A 18 -3.41 5.97 10.63
CA LEU A 18 -2.23 5.63 11.42
C LEU A 18 -1.92 6.66 12.52
N GLU A 19 -2.17 7.94 12.23
CA GLU A 19 -2.11 9.06 13.18
C GLU A 19 -3.12 8.87 14.33
N ASP A 20 -4.32 8.39 14.02
CA ASP A 20 -5.41 8.13 14.96
C ASP A 20 -5.26 6.81 15.74
N GLY A 21 -4.20 6.04 15.48
CA GLY A 21 -3.89 4.81 16.21
C GLY A 21 -4.29 3.51 15.53
N ASP A 22 -4.86 3.56 14.31
CA ASP A 22 -5.14 2.35 13.53
C ASP A 22 -3.85 1.59 13.19
N ARG A 23 -3.98 0.30 12.92
CA ARG A 23 -2.87 -0.60 12.58
C ARG A 23 -3.22 -1.48 11.39
N PHE A 24 -2.19 -1.88 10.66
CA PHE A 24 -2.30 -2.86 9.58
C PHE A 24 -2.31 -4.30 10.12
N PRO A 25 -2.87 -5.26 9.36
CA PRO A 25 -2.95 -6.65 9.78
C PRO A 25 -1.57 -7.30 9.88
N ARG A 26 -1.37 -8.14 10.91
CA ARG A 26 -0.10 -8.82 11.17
C ARG A 26 0.31 -9.83 10.10
N GLY A 27 -0.61 -10.24 9.23
CA GLY A 27 -0.32 -11.08 8.07
C GLY A 27 0.48 -10.37 6.97
N GLY A 28 0.79 -9.10 7.14
CA GLY A 28 1.57 -8.30 6.20
C GLY A 28 0.72 -7.51 5.21
N VAL A 29 1.37 -6.60 4.50
CA VAL A 29 0.76 -5.65 3.58
C VAL A 29 1.60 -5.55 2.32
N PHE A 30 0.95 -5.73 1.17
CA PHE A 30 1.55 -5.53 -0.14
C PHE A 30 0.95 -4.29 -0.80
N VAL A 31 1.81 -3.41 -1.32
CA VAL A 31 1.45 -2.21 -2.09
C VAL A 31 2.22 -2.25 -3.40
N LEU A 32 1.49 -2.27 -4.51
CA LEU A 32 2.04 -2.09 -5.86
C LEU A 32 1.71 -0.67 -6.33
N HIS A 33 2.69 0.02 -6.92
CA HIS A 33 2.51 1.40 -7.37
C HIS A 33 3.32 1.70 -8.64
N GLY A 34 2.73 2.42 -9.59
CA GLY A 34 3.40 2.84 -10.82
C GLY A 34 4.33 4.04 -10.57
N GLU A 35 5.55 4.01 -11.09
CA GLU A 35 6.53 5.08 -10.88
C GLU A 35 6.07 6.43 -11.44
N SER A 36 5.32 6.40 -12.55
CA SER A 36 4.83 7.58 -13.26
C SER A 36 3.35 7.86 -13.01
N ASP A 37 2.72 7.27 -11.99
CA ASP A 37 1.29 7.44 -11.70
C ASP A 37 0.86 8.92 -11.61
N THR A 38 0.13 9.36 -12.64
CA THR A 38 -0.39 10.74 -12.77
C THR A 38 -1.68 10.99 -11.99
N VAL A 39 -2.34 9.95 -11.47
CA VAL A 39 -3.61 10.04 -10.72
C VAL A 39 -3.36 10.08 -9.22
N VAL A 40 -2.50 9.20 -8.71
CA VAL A 40 -2.13 9.12 -7.30
C VAL A 40 -0.62 9.21 -7.16
N PRO A 41 -0.08 10.34 -6.67
CA PRO A 41 1.37 10.53 -6.60
C PRO A 41 2.06 9.49 -5.70
N ILE A 42 3.11 8.87 -6.23
CA ILE A 42 3.94 7.86 -5.54
C ILE A 42 4.51 8.30 -4.20
N GLY A 43 4.68 9.61 -4.00
CA GLY A 43 5.11 10.19 -2.72
C GLY A 43 4.24 9.71 -1.55
N GLY A 44 2.92 9.57 -1.75
CA GLY A 44 2.00 9.09 -0.72
C GLY A 44 2.31 7.67 -0.25
N SER A 45 2.59 6.76 -1.18
CA SER A 45 2.97 5.37 -0.88
C SER A 45 4.30 5.28 -0.14
N LYS A 46 5.30 6.09 -0.55
CA LYS A 46 6.61 6.17 0.13
C LYS A 46 6.46 6.69 1.57
N MET A 47 5.69 7.77 1.76
CA MET A 47 5.39 8.30 3.10
C MET A 47 4.64 7.29 3.98
N LEU A 48 3.68 6.56 3.40
CA LEU A 48 2.94 5.52 4.12
C LEU A 48 3.88 4.42 4.61
N ARG A 49 4.78 3.94 3.74
CA ARG A 49 5.79 2.95 4.10
C ARG A 49 6.67 3.42 5.25
N ASP A 50 7.21 4.63 5.16
CA ASP A 50 8.13 5.16 6.17
C ASP A 50 7.41 5.34 7.51
N LYS A 51 6.16 5.80 7.49
CA LYS A 51 5.34 5.92 8.70
C LYS A 51 5.07 4.56 9.35
N ILE A 52 4.70 3.55 8.56
CA ILE A 52 4.47 2.19 9.06
C ILE A 52 5.76 1.61 9.64
N GLN A 53 6.89 1.73 8.95
CA GLN A 53 8.17 1.21 9.41
C GLN A 53 8.60 1.83 10.74
N ASN A 54 8.30 3.12 10.96
CA ASN A 54 8.57 3.80 12.23
C ASN A 54 7.63 3.36 13.36
N LEU A 55 6.34 3.12 13.06
CA LEU A 55 5.34 2.75 14.06
C LEU A 55 5.36 1.26 14.41
N ASP A 56 5.64 0.40 13.44
CA ASP A 56 5.63 -1.06 13.56
C ASP A 56 6.72 -1.67 12.67
N PRO A 57 8.00 -1.61 13.10
CA PRO A 57 9.12 -2.11 12.32
C PRO A 57 9.10 -3.64 12.10
N LYS A 58 8.21 -4.35 12.79
CA LYS A 58 8.04 -5.81 12.69
C LYS A 58 6.94 -6.20 11.71
N LEU A 59 6.21 -5.26 11.11
CA LEU A 59 5.21 -5.56 10.11
C LEU A 59 5.89 -5.91 8.79
N ASP A 60 5.48 -7.01 8.15
CA ASP A 60 5.92 -7.32 6.78
C ASP A 60 5.17 -6.42 5.80
N LEU A 61 5.73 -5.24 5.52
CA LEU A 61 5.25 -4.31 4.52
C LEU A 61 6.15 -4.38 3.28
N ARG A 62 5.56 -4.63 2.12
CA ARG A 62 6.23 -4.60 0.82
C ARG A 62 5.62 -3.53 -0.06
N LEU A 63 6.39 -2.48 -0.33
CA LEU A 63 6.09 -1.49 -1.37
C LEU A 63 6.91 -1.82 -2.61
N VAL A 64 6.24 -2.25 -3.68
CA VAL A 64 6.85 -2.50 -4.98
C VAL A 64 6.49 -1.35 -5.92
N ILE A 65 7.53 -0.76 -6.50
CA ILE A 65 7.42 0.32 -7.48
C ILE A 65 7.85 -0.25 -8.84
N ARG A 66 7.03 -0.06 -9.87
CA ARG A 66 7.30 -0.52 -11.24
C ARG A 66 7.15 0.64 -12.22
N GLU A 67 7.88 0.60 -13.32
CA GLU A 67 7.66 1.53 -14.44
C GLU A 67 6.20 1.44 -14.93
N GLY A 68 5.58 2.61 -15.18
CA GLY A 68 4.20 2.73 -15.69
C GLY A 68 3.30 3.68 -14.88
N GLU A 69 2.06 3.85 -15.36
CA GLU A 69 1.01 4.71 -14.81
C GLU A 69 0.13 4.06 -13.71
N HIS A 70 -0.97 4.71 -13.35
CA HIS A 70 -1.96 4.28 -12.35
C HIS A 70 -2.51 2.87 -12.61
N GLY A 71 -2.25 1.95 -11.69
CA GLY A 71 -2.66 0.54 -11.84
C GLY A 71 -1.75 -0.28 -12.76
N SER A 72 -0.61 0.27 -13.15
CA SER A 72 0.44 -0.27 -14.02
C SER A 72 -0.02 -0.61 -15.45
N ASP A 73 0.56 0.10 -16.42
CA ASP A 73 0.46 -0.23 -17.86
C ASP A 73 1.05 -1.62 -18.20
N ASN A 74 1.84 -2.17 -17.28
CA ASN A 74 2.43 -3.50 -17.36
C ASN A 74 1.55 -4.54 -16.67
N LYS A 75 1.25 -5.63 -17.40
CA LYS A 75 0.55 -6.80 -16.84
C LYS A 75 1.44 -7.44 -15.77
N ALA A 76 1.13 -7.21 -14.50
CA ALA A 76 1.69 -8.00 -13.40
C ALA A 76 1.05 -9.39 -13.42
N ASP A 77 1.86 -10.44 -13.54
CA ASP A 77 1.41 -11.83 -13.49
C ASP A 77 2.03 -12.51 -12.25
N ILE A 78 1.29 -13.43 -11.62
CA ILE A 78 1.81 -14.20 -10.48
C ILE A 78 3.00 -15.08 -10.86
N LYS A 79 3.18 -15.36 -12.16
CA LYS A 79 4.35 -16.05 -12.70
C LYS A 79 5.59 -15.16 -12.77
N ASP A 80 5.45 -13.85 -12.59
CA ASP A 80 6.60 -12.97 -12.51
C ASP A 80 7.32 -13.19 -11.18
N ASP A 81 8.61 -13.52 -11.24
CA ASP A 81 9.42 -13.86 -10.06
C ASP A 81 9.31 -12.76 -8.98
N TRP A 82 9.35 -11.49 -9.39
CA TRP A 82 9.27 -10.35 -8.48
C TRP A 82 7.95 -10.30 -7.68
N LEU A 83 6.83 -10.70 -8.30
CA LEU A 83 5.52 -10.68 -7.66
C LEU A 83 5.34 -11.91 -6.78
N ALA A 84 5.76 -13.07 -7.26
CA ALA A 84 5.77 -14.31 -6.48
C ALA A 84 6.58 -14.16 -5.19
N GLU A 85 7.82 -13.63 -5.29
CA GLU A 85 8.69 -13.37 -4.15
C GLU A 85 8.07 -12.40 -3.14
N ALA A 86 7.43 -11.33 -3.62
CA ALA A 86 6.79 -10.36 -2.75
C ALA A 86 5.64 -10.96 -1.90
N PHE A 87 4.98 -12.00 -2.39
CA PHE A 87 3.88 -12.67 -1.71
C PHE A 87 4.26 -13.89 -0.87
N GLN A 88 5.46 -14.46 -1.00
CA GLN A 88 5.84 -15.70 -0.29
C GLN A 88 5.71 -15.62 1.25
N GLY A 89 5.97 -14.46 1.84
CA GLY A 89 5.80 -14.22 3.28
C GLY A 89 4.33 -14.10 3.70
N MET A 90 3.57 -13.27 2.99
CA MET A 90 2.18 -12.93 3.34
C MET A 90 1.20 -14.07 3.07
N THR A 91 1.40 -14.81 1.98
CA THR A 91 0.52 -15.94 1.59
C THR A 91 0.39 -16.95 2.72
N LYS A 92 1.51 -17.33 3.37
CA LYS A 92 1.50 -18.21 4.54
C LYS A 92 0.65 -17.67 5.69
N ALA A 93 0.68 -16.37 5.93
CA ALA A 93 -0.07 -15.76 7.03
C ALA A 93 -1.57 -15.57 6.70
N TRP A 94 -1.92 -15.45 5.41
CA TRP A 94 -3.29 -15.18 4.98
C TRP A 94 -4.11 -16.45 4.74
N ILE A 95 -3.48 -17.56 4.35
CA ILE A 95 -4.17 -18.84 4.08
C ILE A 95 -4.12 -19.84 5.24
N ALA A 96 -3.47 -19.46 6.35
CA ALA A 96 -3.35 -20.29 7.54
C ALA A 96 -4.66 -20.44 8.32
#